data_AF-A0A384CZL1-F1
#
_entry.id   AF-A0A384CZL1-F1
#
_cell.length_a   1.000
_cell.length_b   1.000
_cell.length_c   1.000
_cell.angle_alpha   90.00
_cell.angle_beta   90.00
_cell.angle_gamma   90.00
#
_symmetry.space_group_name_H-M   'P 1'
#
loop_
_entity.id
_entity.type
_entity.pdbx_description
1 polymer ?
#
loop_
_entity_poly.entity_id
_entity_poly.type
_entity_poly.pdbx_seq_one_letter_code
_entity_poly.pdbx_strand_id
1 'polypeptide(L)'
;MHSPRCFLSRVGLTSKPGLLPWCATKPPGWSQLFLGSACEGNFTGMIAKKRQRGQKSQKKPSHVGPLDGSWQERLADVVTPLWRLSYEDQLKVKFEAQKKILWRLESYLQKLNGVNVTTSAPRAEGLACLLHPIIPSPVINGYRNKSTFSVNRGPDGNPKTVGYYLGTWRDRSIVCVRSNHLKNIPEKHNQVAQYYEVFLRQSPMEPCLLFHEGGYWRELIVRTNSRGHTMAIITFHPQELRQEELSVQKEAVKKFFTSGPGAVCDLTSLYFQESTMVRCSHQQSPYQLLFGEPHLYEDLLGLKIRISPDAFFQINTAGAEVLYRTVGELSGVNSNTILLDICCGTGVIGLSLAQYASQVLGIELVEQAVQDARWTAAFNGITNCEFHSGRAEKILSQLLKSKEDG
;
A
#
# COMPACT_ATOMS: atom_id res chain seq x y z
N MET A 1 -12.11 -28.06 55.09
CA MET A 1 -13.20 -29.03 54.88
C MET A 1 -14.23 -28.43 53.91
N HIS A 2 -14.50 -29.18 52.84
CA HIS A 2 -15.70 -29.20 51.98
C HIS A 2 -16.19 -27.96 51.18
N SER A 3 -15.83 -27.96 49.89
CA SER A 3 -16.80 -27.91 48.76
C SER A 3 -17.60 -29.25 48.75
N PRO A 4 -18.80 -29.49 48.13
CA PRO A 4 -19.26 -29.01 46.80
C PRO A 4 -20.81 -28.99 46.51
N ARG A 5 -21.18 -28.64 45.25
CA ARG A 5 -22.20 -29.23 44.32
C ARG A 5 -22.78 -28.11 43.44
N CYS A 6 -22.47 -27.95 42.15
CA CYS A 6 -22.48 -28.85 40.99
C CYS A 6 -23.89 -29.22 40.52
N PHE A 7 -24.28 -28.71 39.34
CA PHE A 7 -25.07 -29.44 38.36
C PHE A 7 -24.48 -29.19 36.96
N LEU A 8 -24.18 -30.30 36.29
CA LEU A 8 -23.64 -30.47 34.95
C LEU A 8 -24.71 -31.20 34.13
N SER A 9 -24.86 -30.85 32.85
CA SER A 9 -24.94 -31.79 31.71
C SER A 9 -24.83 -30.99 30.41
N ARG A 10 -23.72 -31.08 29.65
CA ARG A 10 -23.36 -32.10 28.64
C ARG A 10 -24.29 -32.07 27.41
N VAL A 11 -23.86 -32.14 26.14
CA VAL A 11 -22.57 -32.30 25.45
C VAL A 11 -22.79 -31.86 23.99
N GLY A 12 -21.78 -31.28 23.36
CA GLY A 12 -21.69 -31.11 21.92
C GLY A 12 -20.26 -30.77 21.50
N LEU A 13 -19.31 -31.65 21.84
CA LEU A 13 -17.92 -31.58 21.38
C LEU A 13 -17.87 -31.81 19.87
N THR A 14 -17.44 -30.80 19.12
CA THR A 14 -16.57 -31.02 17.95
C THR A 14 -15.46 -29.97 17.99
N SER A 15 -14.33 -30.35 18.56
CA SER A 15 -13.04 -29.75 18.28
C SER A 15 -12.76 -29.89 16.77
N LYS A 16 -12.61 -28.78 16.05
CA LYS A 16 -11.91 -28.79 14.76
C LYS A 16 -10.51 -28.22 14.99
N PRO A 17 -9.47 -29.07 15.09
CA PRO A 17 -8.11 -28.63 14.86
C PRO A 17 -7.91 -28.51 13.35
N GLY A 18 -8.02 -27.29 12.82
CA GLY A 18 -7.58 -26.97 11.47
C GLY A 18 -6.05 -26.79 11.45
N LEU A 19 -5.32 -27.89 11.65
CA LEU A 19 -3.90 -27.97 11.35
C LEU A 19 -3.73 -27.75 9.85
N LEU A 20 -3.07 -26.65 9.45
CA LEU A 20 -2.56 -26.51 8.10
C LEU A 20 -1.49 -27.59 7.87
N PRO A 21 -1.64 -28.48 6.88
CA PRO A 21 -0.62 -29.48 6.58
C PRO A 21 0.46 -28.85 5.70
N TRP A 22 1.35 -28.07 6.28
CA TRP A 22 2.55 -27.56 5.59
C TRP A 22 3.81 -28.02 6.31
N CYS A 23 3.93 -29.34 6.44
CA CYS A 23 5.17 -30.05 6.80
C CYS A 23 5.03 -31.54 6.43
N ALA A 24 4.84 -31.85 5.14
CA ALA A 24 4.98 -33.22 4.65
C ALA A 24 5.57 -33.32 3.24
N THR A 25 6.00 -32.20 2.64
CA THR A 25 6.80 -32.20 1.41
C THR A 25 8.07 -31.45 1.69
N LYS A 26 9.21 -32.14 1.56
CA LYS A 26 10.53 -31.50 1.59
C LYS A 26 10.47 -30.26 0.68
N PRO A 27 10.87 -29.08 1.15
CA PRO A 27 11.03 -27.95 0.26
C PRO A 27 12.08 -28.33 -0.82
N PRO A 28 12.09 -27.69 -2.00
CA PRO A 28 13.29 -27.68 -2.83
C PRO A 28 14.50 -27.28 -1.96
N GLY A 29 15.75 -27.59 -2.30
CA GLY A 29 16.89 -27.33 -1.41
C GLY A 29 17.15 -25.83 -1.12
N TRP A 30 16.37 -25.21 -0.23
CA TRP A 30 16.45 -23.78 0.14
C TRP A 30 17.33 -23.53 1.39
N SER A 31 17.66 -24.56 2.18
CA SER A 31 18.15 -24.38 3.56
C SER A 31 19.66 -24.52 3.79
N GLN A 32 20.51 -24.59 2.76
CA GLN A 32 21.96 -24.85 2.97
C GLN A 32 22.92 -23.72 2.57
N LEU A 33 22.46 -22.57 2.07
CA LEU A 33 23.37 -21.58 1.45
C LEU A 33 23.55 -20.24 2.18
N PHE A 34 22.97 -20.03 3.37
CA PHE A 34 23.08 -18.75 4.07
C PHE A 34 23.48 -18.92 5.53
N LEU A 35 24.77 -19.17 5.77
CA LEU A 35 25.46 -18.88 7.03
C LEU A 35 26.82 -18.26 6.67
N GLY A 36 26.82 -16.96 6.41
CA GLY A 36 28.04 -16.16 6.21
C GLY A 36 28.25 -15.21 7.40
N SER A 37 29.47 -15.17 7.93
CA SER A 37 29.86 -14.38 9.10
C SER A 37 29.68 -12.88 8.88
N ALA A 38 29.15 -12.18 9.89
CA ALA A 38 29.04 -10.73 9.92
C ALA A 38 30.43 -10.07 9.90
N CYS A 39 30.63 -9.12 8.99
CA CYS A 39 31.80 -8.22 9.01
C CYS A 39 31.41 -6.92 9.73
N GLU A 40 32.10 -6.61 10.82
CA GLU A 40 32.05 -5.29 11.46
C GLU A 40 32.75 -4.25 10.57
N GLY A 41 32.03 -3.19 10.20
CA GLY A 41 32.58 -2.08 9.43
C GLY A 41 31.73 -0.82 9.57
N ASN A 42 32.36 0.28 9.97
CA ASN A 42 31.70 1.55 10.27
C ASN A 42 31.37 2.32 8.97
N PHE A 43 30.11 2.23 8.51
CA PHE A 43 29.65 2.73 7.18
C PHE A 43 29.41 4.25 7.09
N THR A 44 29.53 5.01 8.18
CA THR A 44 29.10 6.41 8.24
C THR A 44 30.10 7.41 7.64
N GLY A 45 31.37 7.05 7.47
CA GLY A 45 32.43 8.00 7.07
C GLY A 45 32.60 8.29 5.57
N MET A 46 32.08 7.45 4.67
CA MET A 46 32.44 7.51 3.23
C MET A 46 31.46 8.26 2.32
N ILE A 47 30.30 8.70 2.82
CA ILE A 47 29.25 9.32 1.98
C ILE A 47 29.48 10.84 1.75
N ALA A 48 30.36 11.48 2.51
CA ALA A 48 30.44 12.95 2.55
C ALA A 48 31.35 13.63 1.51
N LYS A 49 32.18 12.92 0.74
CA LYS A 49 33.15 13.56 -0.17
C LYS A 49 33.24 12.88 -1.54
N LYS A 50 32.28 13.19 -2.43
CA LYS A 50 32.46 13.38 -3.89
C LYS A 50 31.09 13.56 -4.56
N ARG A 51 30.55 14.78 -4.50
CA ARG A 51 29.53 15.26 -5.45
C ARG A 51 30.18 16.34 -6.32
N GLN A 52 30.99 15.92 -7.29
CA GLN A 52 31.35 16.80 -8.40
C GLN A 52 30.16 16.89 -9.36
N ARG A 53 29.68 18.12 -9.57
CA ARG A 53 28.71 18.53 -10.58
C ARG A 53 29.18 18.05 -11.95
N GLY A 54 28.38 17.21 -12.63
CA GLY A 54 28.66 16.87 -14.03
C GLY A 54 28.16 15.51 -14.51
N GLN A 55 26.91 15.13 -14.23
CA GLN A 55 26.23 14.12 -15.05
C GLN A 55 24.80 14.57 -15.29
N LYS A 56 24.51 14.98 -16.53
CA LYS A 56 23.15 15.14 -17.05
C LYS A 56 22.41 13.83 -16.79
N SER A 57 21.34 13.89 -15.98
CA SER A 57 20.49 12.73 -15.78
C SER A 57 19.97 12.27 -17.14
N GLN A 58 20.25 11.02 -17.51
CA GLN A 58 19.54 10.39 -18.62
C GLN A 58 18.04 10.56 -18.38
N LYS A 59 17.36 11.16 -19.36
CA LYS A 59 15.92 11.35 -19.36
C LYS A 59 15.27 10.00 -19.03
N LYS A 60 14.30 10.01 -18.11
CA LYS A 60 13.34 8.91 -17.97
C LYS A 60 12.85 8.51 -19.36
N PRO A 61 12.66 7.23 -19.68
CA PRO A 61 12.21 6.81 -20.99
C PRO A 61 10.93 7.57 -21.33
N SER A 62 11.03 8.42 -22.34
CA SER A 62 9.94 9.14 -22.96
C SER A 62 9.05 8.15 -23.69
N HIS A 63 7.74 8.21 -23.41
CA HIS A 63 6.63 7.64 -24.17
C HIS A 63 6.90 6.39 -25.03
N VAL A 64 6.43 5.23 -24.58
CA VAL A 64 6.38 3.99 -25.37
C VAL A 64 5.03 3.85 -26.12
N GLY A 65 4.37 4.98 -26.42
CA GLY A 65 3.07 5.00 -27.10
C GLY A 65 3.03 6.09 -28.17
N PRO A 66 2.41 5.84 -29.35
CA PRO A 66 2.13 6.88 -30.33
C PRO A 66 1.33 8.03 -29.70
N LEU A 67 1.66 9.27 -30.04
CA LEU A 67 0.87 10.45 -29.62
C LEU A 67 -0.51 10.52 -30.28
N ASP A 68 -0.76 9.68 -31.28
CA ASP A 68 -1.98 9.61 -32.09
C ASP A 68 -3.07 8.70 -31.48
N GLY A 69 -2.83 8.14 -30.29
CA GLY A 69 -3.79 7.30 -29.59
C GLY A 69 -4.95 8.08 -28.96
N SER A 70 -6.09 7.40 -28.77
CA SER A 70 -7.22 7.93 -28.02
C SER A 70 -6.83 8.40 -26.61
N TRP A 71 -7.61 9.28 -25.99
CA TRP A 71 -7.37 9.72 -24.60
C TRP A 71 -7.26 8.54 -23.63
N GLN A 72 -8.02 7.49 -23.88
CA GLN A 72 -8.02 6.23 -23.14
C GLN A 72 -6.69 5.50 -23.28
N GLU A 73 -6.19 5.29 -24.50
CA GLU A 73 -4.90 4.62 -24.71
C GLU A 73 -3.74 5.40 -24.09
N ARG A 74 -3.75 6.73 -24.24
CA ARG A 74 -2.73 7.59 -23.63
C ARG A 74 -2.77 7.49 -22.10
N LEU A 75 -3.95 7.39 -21.49
CA LEU A 75 -4.06 7.16 -20.06
C LEU A 75 -3.52 5.78 -19.66
N ALA A 76 -3.90 4.73 -20.38
CA ALA A 76 -3.42 3.37 -20.13
C ALA A 76 -1.89 3.26 -20.23
N ASP A 77 -1.27 4.05 -21.12
CA ASP A 77 0.19 4.11 -21.28
C ASP A 77 0.92 4.71 -20.07
N VAL A 78 0.25 5.61 -19.35
CA VAL A 78 0.80 6.24 -18.15
C VAL A 78 0.51 5.41 -16.91
N VAL A 79 -0.72 4.94 -16.75
CA VAL A 79 -1.17 4.25 -15.53
C VAL A 79 -0.78 2.78 -15.53
N THR A 80 -0.73 2.14 -16.69
CA THR A 80 -0.43 0.71 -16.87
C THR A 80 0.54 0.50 -18.04
N PRO A 81 1.78 1.00 -18.01
CA PRO A 81 2.66 1.13 -19.19
C PRO A 81 2.96 -0.17 -19.97
N LEU A 82 2.70 -1.35 -19.39
CA LEU A 82 2.90 -2.64 -20.05
C LEU A 82 1.59 -3.32 -20.49
N TRP A 83 0.46 -2.59 -20.49
CA TRP A 83 -0.89 -3.16 -20.69
C TRP A 83 -1.14 -3.80 -22.07
N ARG A 84 -0.32 -3.45 -23.06
CA ARG A 84 -0.34 -4.03 -24.42
C ARG A 84 0.42 -5.36 -24.53
N LEU A 85 1.21 -5.73 -23.53
CA LEU A 85 1.95 -6.98 -23.51
C LEU A 85 1.14 -8.09 -22.86
N SER A 86 1.36 -9.33 -23.32
CA SER A 86 0.93 -10.54 -22.59
C SER A 86 1.49 -10.52 -21.17
N TYR A 87 0.83 -11.16 -20.21
CA TYR A 87 1.29 -11.12 -18.84
C TYR A 87 2.68 -11.78 -18.69
N GLU A 88 2.93 -12.85 -19.45
CA GLU A 88 4.22 -13.54 -19.53
C GLU A 88 5.32 -12.59 -20.00
N ASP A 89 5.06 -11.78 -21.03
CA ASP A 89 6.04 -10.81 -21.53
C ASP A 89 6.24 -9.65 -20.55
N GLN A 90 5.21 -9.25 -19.79
CA GLN A 90 5.38 -8.30 -18.69
C GLN A 90 6.35 -8.82 -17.63
N LEU A 91 6.28 -10.12 -17.29
CA LEU A 91 7.21 -10.73 -16.33
C LEU A 91 8.64 -10.74 -16.87
N LYS A 92 8.84 -11.08 -18.15
CA LYS A 92 10.17 -11.01 -18.81
C LYS A 92 10.74 -9.60 -18.80
N VAL A 93 9.95 -8.60 -19.18
CA VAL A 93 10.38 -7.18 -19.14
C VAL A 93 10.80 -6.76 -17.74
N LYS A 94 10.05 -7.16 -16.71
CA LYS A 94 10.38 -6.88 -15.30
C LYS A 94 11.67 -7.59 -14.86
N PHE A 95 11.84 -8.86 -15.22
CA PHE A 95 13.04 -9.63 -14.89
C PHE A 95 14.29 -9.00 -15.52
N GLU A 96 14.24 -8.67 -16.81
CA GLU A 96 15.34 -7.99 -17.52
C GLU A 96 15.65 -6.61 -16.93
N ALA A 97 14.62 -5.87 -16.48
CA ALA A 97 14.83 -4.60 -15.79
C ALA A 97 15.58 -4.79 -14.46
N GLN A 98 15.24 -5.80 -13.65
CA GLN A 98 15.97 -6.10 -12.41
C GLN A 98 17.41 -6.54 -12.69
N LYS A 99 17.63 -7.39 -13.69
CA LYS A 99 18.96 -7.82 -14.14
C LYS A 99 19.85 -6.62 -14.52
N LYS A 100 19.32 -5.66 -15.28
CA LYS A 100 20.02 -4.41 -15.63
C LYS A 100 20.34 -3.53 -14.41
N ILE A 101 19.44 -3.46 -13.43
CA ILE A 101 19.69 -2.73 -12.18
C ILE A 101 20.85 -3.38 -11.41
N LEU A 102 20.85 -4.70 -11.28
CA LEU A 102 21.92 -5.45 -10.60
C LEU A 102 23.27 -5.24 -11.28
N TRP A 103 23.34 -5.35 -12.62
CA TRP A 103 24.58 -5.05 -13.36
C TRP A 103 25.09 -3.63 -13.13
N ARG A 104 24.18 -2.66 -13.07
CA ARG A 104 24.54 -1.26 -12.81
C ARG A 104 25.08 -1.09 -11.39
N LEU A 105 24.47 -1.74 -10.39
CA LEU A 105 24.94 -1.72 -9.01
C LEU A 105 26.32 -2.38 -8.88
N GLU A 106 26.51 -3.54 -9.51
CA GLU A 106 27.79 -4.24 -9.55
C GLU A 106 28.88 -3.38 -10.18
N SER A 107 28.59 -2.74 -11.31
CA SER A 107 29.50 -1.81 -11.98
C SER A 107 29.88 -0.62 -11.10
N TYR A 108 28.96 -0.12 -10.26
CA TYR A 108 29.27 0.93 -9.30
C TYR A 108 30.13 0.43 -8.14
N LEU A 109 29.84 -0.77 -7.61
CA LEU A 109 30.62 -1.37 -6.53
C LEU A 109 32.07 -1.65 -6.98
N GLN A 110 32.27 -2.17 -8.20
CA GLN A 110 33.61 -2.38 -8.77
C GLN A 110 34.40 -1.07 -8.93
N LYS A 111 33.73 0.06 -9.18
CA LYS A 111 34.38 1.38 -9.26
C LYS A 111 34.72 1.95 -7.89
N LEU A 112 33.96 1.60 -6.86
CA LEU A 112 34.20 2.05 -5.48
C LEU A 112 35.29 1.23 -4.79
N ASN A 113 35.41 -0.06 -5.16
CA ASN A 113 36.33 -1.01 -4.55
C ASN A 113 37.43 -1.43 -5.53
N GLY A 114 38.68 -1.00 -5.28
CA GLY A 114 39.87 -1.77 -5.67
C GLY A 114 40.01 -3.09 -4.90
N VAL A 115 38.91 -3.61 -4.34
CA VAL A 115 38.82 -4.83 -3.54
C VAL A 115 38.07 -5.85 -4.39
N ASN A 116 38.74 -6.95 -4.71
CA ASN A 116 38.10 -8.14 -5.24
C ASN A 116 37.05 -8.60 -4.24
N VAL A 117 35.78 -8.23 -4.46
CA VAL A 117 34.67 -8.87 -3.78
C VAL A 117 34.62 -10.29 -4.35
N THR A 118 35.33 -11.21 -3.70
CA THR A 118 35.10 -12.64 -3.85
C THR A 118 33.73 -12.92 -3.26
N THR A 119 32.68 -12.70 -4.06
CA THR A 119 31.38 -13.29 -3.77
C THR A 119 31.57 -14.80 -3.80
N SER A 120 31.45 -15.43 -2.63
CA SER A 120 31.46 -16.90 -2.46
C SER A 120 30.22 -17.57 -3.06
N ALA A 121 29.27 -16.79 -3.59
CA ALA A 121 28.11 -17.29 -4.32
C ALA A 121 28.51 -17.67 -5.77
N PRO A 122 28.04 -18.82 -6.29
CA PRO A 122 28.21 -19.16 -7.69
C PRO A 122 27.70 -18.02 -8.57
N ARG A 123 28.51 -17.56 -9.52
CA ARG A 123 28.08 -16.59 -10.54
C ARG A 123 27.04 -17.25 -11.43
N ALA A 124 25.77 -17.20 -11.04
CA ALA A 124 24.67 -17.58 -11.91
C ALA A 124 24.53 -16.49 -12.99
N GLU A 125 24.68 -16.88 -14.26
CA GLU A 125 24.50 -15.98 -15.43
C GLU A 125 25.35 -14.68 -15.41
N GLY A 126 26.52 -14.70 -14.80
CA GLY A 126 27.41 -13.52 -14.75
C GLY A 126 26.94 -12.39 -13.82
N LEU A 127 26.05 -12.67 -12.87
CA LEU A 127 25.69 -11.75 -11.78
C LEU A 127 26.46 -12.10 -10.49
N ALA A 128 26.74 -11.07 -9.67
CA ALA A 128 27.36 -11.24 -8.35
C ALA A 128 26.44 -11.90 -7.30
N CYS A 129 25.13 -11.98 -7.56
CA CYS A 129 24.14 -12.66 -6.71
C CYS A 129 23.07 -13.34 -7.56
N LEU A 130 22.41 -14.37 -6.98
CA LEU A 130 21.32 -15.07 -7.64
C LEU A 130 20.12 -14.15 -7.79
N LEU A 131 19.65 -13.95 -9.03
CA LEU A 131 18.39 -13.29 -9.32
C LEU A 131 17.30 -14.34 -9.53
N HIS A 132 16.41 -14.47 -8.55
CA HIS A 132 15.26 -15.38 -8.66
C HIS A 132 14.25 -14.90 -9.74
N PRO A 133 13.51 -15.82 -10.38
CA PRO A 133 12.43 -15.46 -11.28
C PRO A 133 11.38 -14.56 -10.62
N ILE A 134 10.70 -13.72 -11.41
CA ILE A 134 9.59 -12.91 -10.91
C ILE A 134 8.40 -13.82 -10.60
N ILE A 135 7.97 -13.84 -9.34
CA ILE A 135 6.78 -14.58 -8.94
C ILE A 135 5.53 -13.84 -9.48
N PRO A 136 4.64 -14.50 -10.23
CA PRO A 136 3.46 -13.88 -10.80
C PRO A 136 2.42 -13.49 -9.73
N SER A 137 1.67 -12.43 -10.01
CA SER A 137 0.49 -12.07 -9.21
C SER A 137 -0.64 -13.05 -9.48
N PRO A 138 -1.35 -13.56 -8.46
CA PRO A 138 -2.51 -14.41 -8.66
C PRO A 138 -3.68 -13.71 -9.35
N VAL A 139 -3.78 -12.38 -9.17
CA VAL A 139 -4.81 -11.54 -9.79
C VAL A 139 -4.14 -10.43 -10.60
N ILE A 140 -4.50 -10.30 -11.88
CA ILE A 140 -3.84 -9.38 -12.83
C ILE A 140 -4.74 -8.28 -13.39
N ASN A 141 -6.06 -8.43 -13.26
CA ASN A 141 -7.06 -7.42 -13.62
C ASN A 141 -7.87 -7.04 -12.38
N GLY A 142 -8.26 -5.77 -12.26
CA GLY A 142 -9.06 -5.27 -11.14
C GLY A 142 -8.44 -5.54 -9.76
N TYR A 143 -7.12 -5.74 -9.69
CA TYR A 143 -6.45 -6.20 -8.46
C TYR A 143 -6.34 -5.11 -7.38
N ARG A 144 -6.60 -3.85 -7.73
CA ARG A 144 -6.38 -2.73 -6.82
C ARG A 144 -7.51 -2.62 -5.79
N ASN A 145 -7.17 -2.79 -4.52
CA ASN A 145 -8.07 -2.51 -3.41
C ASN A 145 -8.10 -1.02 -3.00
N LYS A 146 -7.27 -0.16 -3.63
CA LYS A 146 -7.30 1.30 -3.46
C LYS A 146 -7.09 2.05 -4.79
N SER A 147 -7.99 2.97 -5.09
CA SER A 147 -7.88 3.93 -6.20
C SER A 147 -8.05 5.36 -5.69
N THR A 148 -7.14 6.24 -6.09
CA THR A 148 -7.26 7.68 -5.88
C THR A 148 -7.60 8.32 -7.21
N PHE A 149 -8.77 8.94 -7.28
CA PHE A 149 -9.28 9.65 -8.43
C PHE A 149 -9.13 11.15 -8.19
N SER A 150 -8.72 11.84 -9.24
CA SER A 150 -8.66 13.30 -9.27
C SER A 150 -9.91 13.89 -9.92
N VAL A 151 -10.13 15.18 -9.71
CA VAL A 151 -11.18 15.95 -10.37
C VAL A 151 -10.53 17.05 -11.20
N ASN A 152 -10.75 17.07 -12.51
CA ASN A 152 -10.33 18.19 -13.36
C ASN A 152 -11.13 18.24 -14.67
N ARG A 153 -10.75 19.17 -15.56
CA ARG A 153 -11.30 19.31 -16.90
C ARG A 153 -11.10 18.05 -17.73
N GLY A 154 -12.19 17.49 -18.24
CA GLY A 154 -12.20 16.33 -19.11
C GLY A 154 -11.88 16.65 -20.57
N PRO A 155 -11.72 15.62 -21.42
CA PRO A 155 -11.57 15.79 -22.87
C PRO A 155 -12.75 16.50 -23.54
N ASP A 156 -13.93 16.43 -22.92
CA ASP A 156 -15.16 17.12 -23.33
C ASP A 156 -15.20 18.61 -22.93
N GLY A 157 -14.15 19.09 -22.25
CA GLY A 157 -14.07 20.46 -21.74
C GLY A 157 -14.80 20.69 -20.42
N ASN A 158 -15.50 19.69 -19.87
CA ASN A 158 -16.24 19.83 -18.62
C ASN A 158 -15.27 19.84 -17.41
N PRO A 159 -15.31 20.85 -16.51
CA PRO A 159 -14.36 20.98 -15.39
C PRO A 159 -14.55 19.91 -14.30
N LYS A 160 -15.67 19.21 -14.29
CA LYS A 160 -16.08 18.25 -13.26
C LYS A 160 -16.03 16.82 -13.82
N THR A 161 -14.87 16.42 -14.31
CA THR A 161 -14.58 15.03 -14.71
C THR A 161 -13.77 14.34 -13.62
N VAL A 162 -14.16 13.11 -13.28
CA VAL A 162 -13.49 12.31 -12.24
C VAL A 162 -12.68 11.20 -12.90
N GLY A 163 -11.39 11.10 -12.58
CA GLY A 163 -10.49 10.16 -13.24
C GLY A 163 -9.03 10.39 -12.90
N TYR A 164 -8.14 10.20 -13.88
CA TYR A 164 -6.70 10.37 -13.71
C TYR A 164 -6.17 11.50 -14.59
N TYR A 165 -5.13 12.17 -14.10
CA TYR A 165 -4.44 13.21 -14.87
C TYR A 165 -3.58 12.63 -15.97
N LEU A 166 -3.73 13.21 -17.16
CA LEU A 166 -2.85 13.01 -18.30
C LEU A 166 -2.29 14.37 -18.73
N GLY A 167 -0.99 14.43 -19.02
CA GLY A 167 -0.28 15.65 -19.42
C GLY A 167 0.65 16.18 -18.33
N THR A 168 1.22 17.37 -18.56
CA THR A 168 2.12 18.01 -17.60
C THR A 168 1.59 19.38 -17.17
N TRP A 169 1.83 19.73 -15.90
CA TRP A 169 1.46 21.04 -15.36
C TRP A 169 2.20 22.19 -16.07
N ARG A 170 3.39 21.92 -16.63
CA ARG A 170 4.23 22.93 -17.29
C ARG A 170 3.60 23.46 -18.57
N ASP A 171 2.90 22.60 -19.29
CA ASP A 171 2.29 22.94 -20.57
C ASP A 171 0.81 23.34 -20.42
N ARG A 172 0.30 23.47 -19.18
CA ARG A 172 -1.12 23.73 -18.84
C ARG A 172 -2.11 22.80 -19.57
N SER A 173 -1.66 21.62 -19.98
CA SER A 173 -2.39 20.68 -20.84
C SER A 173 -2.91 19.46 -20.07
N ILE A 174 -3.23 19.65 -18.78
CA ILE A 174 -3.74 18.56 -17.96
C ILE A 174 -5.20 18.32 -18.27
N VAL A 175 -5.48 17.06 -18.59
CA VAL A 175 -6.83 16.56 -18.84
C VAL A 175 -7.09 15.42 -17.87
N CYS A 176 -8.29 15.40 -17.29
CA CYS A 176 -8.76 14.29 -16.47
C CYS A 176 -9.49 13.28 -17.33
N VAL A 177 -8.99 12.06 -17.41
CA VAL A 177 -9.58 11.00 -18.23
C VAL A 177 -10.18 9.92 -17.33
N ARG A 178 -11.42 9.52 -17.63
CA ARG A 178 -12.14 8.46 -16.90
C ARG A 178 -11.41 7.11 -17.03
N SER A 179 -11.44 6.33 -15.96
CA SER A 179 -10.63 5.10 -15.81
C SER A 179 -11.33 3.80 -16.18
N ASN A 180 -12.56 3.82 -16.70
CA ASN A 180 -13.37 2.61 -16.93
C ASN A 180 -12.67 1.56 -17.83
N HIS A 181 -11.75 1.96 -18.69
CA HIS A 181 -10.99 1.10 -19.59
C HIS A 181 -9.69 0.54 -18.97
N LEU A 182 -9.28 1.02 -17.79
CA LEU A 182 -8.03 0.62 -17.16
C LEU A 182 -8.16 -0.74 -16.49
N LYS A 183 -7.42 -1.73 -17.01
CA LYS A 183 -7.44 -3.13 -16.55
C LYS A 183 -7.14 -3.32 -15.06
N ASN A 184 -6.40 -2.40 -14.43
CA ASN A 184 -6.01 -2.51 -13.02
C ASN A 184 -7.03 -1.95 -12.03
N ILE A 185 -8.02 -1.17 -12.48
CA ILE A 185 -9.03 -0.56 -11.61
C ILE A 185 -10.26 -1.48 -11.53
N PRO A 186 -10.74 -1.87 -10.33
CA PRO A 186 -11.96 -2.65 -10.20
C PRO A 186 -13.20 -1.85 -10.63
N GLU A 187 -14.21 -2.55 -11.15
CA GLU A 187 -15.47 -1.95 -11.59
C GLU A 187 -16.15 -1.15 -10.48
N LYS A 188 -16.13 -1.66 -9.24
CA LYS A 188 -16.68 -0.96 -8.08
C LYS A 188 -16.06 0.43 -7.87
N HIS A 189 -14.75 0.57 -8.09
CA HIS A 189 -14.08 1.87 -7.94
C HIS A 189 -14.48 2.83 -9.05
N ASN A 190 -14.60 2.33 -10.29
CA ASN A 190 -15.10 3.12 -11.43
C ASN A 190 -16.55 3.58 -11.21
N GLN A 191 -17.40 2.71 -10.64
CA GLN A 191 -18.78 3.04 -10.30
C GLN A 191 -18.84 4.19 -9.29
N VAL A 192 -18.09 4.12 -8.18
CA VAL A 192 -18.06 5.20 -7.19
C VAL A 192 -17.51 6.50 -7.79
N ALA A 193 -16.47 6.43 -8.62
CA ALA A 193 -15.94 7.60 -9.32
C ALA A 193 -16.97 8.24 -10.28
N GLN A 194 -17.72 7.41 -11.02
CA GLN A 194 -18.78 7.88 -11.92
C GLN A 194 -19.92 8.57 -11.15
N TYR A 195 -20.37 8.01 -10.02
CA TYR A 195 -21.41 8.63 -9.22
C TYR A 195 -20.93 9.88 -8.48
N TYR A 196 -19.66 9.93 -8.08
CA TYR A 196 -19.06 11.17 -7.60
C TYR A 196 -19.04 12.24 -8.70
N GLU A 197 -18.73 11.88 -9.96
CA GLU A 197 -18.83 12.81 -11.09
C GLU A 197 -20.25 13.36 -11.27
N VAL A 198 -21.27 12.50 -11.16
CA VAL A 198 -22.68 12.91 -11.20
C VAL A 198 -23.00 13.90 -10.07
N PHE A 199 -22.55 13.62 -8.85
CA PHE A 199 -22.70 14.54 -7.72
C PHE A 199 -22.04 15.91 -7.99
N LEU A 200 -20.79 15.92 -8.46
CA LEU A 200 -20.06 17.15 -8.73
C LEU A 200 -20.77 18.02 -9.77
N ARG A 201 -21.31 17.40 -10.82
CA ARG A 201 -22.07 18.08 -11.88
C ARG A 201 -23.36 18.71 -11.37
N GLN A 202 -23.98 18.16 -10.33
CA GLN A 202 -25.16 18.72 -9.66
C GLN A 202 -24.79 19.77 -8.60
N SER A 203 -23.59 19.68 -8.02
CA SER A 203 -23.12 20.62 -7.01
C SER A 203 -22.91 22.03 -7.59
N PRO A 204 -23.35 23.09 -6.88
CA PRO A 204 -23.05 24.47 -7.27
C PRO A 204 -21.58 24.85 -7.02
N MET A 205 -20.86 24.09 -6.20
CA MET A 205 -19.45 24.35 -5.89
C MET A 205 -18.53 23.87 -7.01
N GLU A 206 -17.51 24.67 -7.30
CA GLU A 206 -16.49 24.36 -8.30
C GLU A 206 -15.45 23.36 -7.78
N PRO A 207 -14.90 22.49 -8.65
CA PRO A 207 -13.79 21.62 -8.30
C PRO A 207 -12.49 22.44 -8.17
N CYS A 208 -11.60 21.98 -7.29
CA CYS A 208 -10.29 22.61 -7.17
C CYS A 208 -9.29 22.00 -8.16
N LEU A 209 -9.27 22.55 -9.38
CA LEU A 209 -8.44 22.11 -10.50
C LEU A 209 -6.94 22.28 -10.23
N LEU A 210 -6.59 23.39 -9.56
CA LEU A 210 -5.22 23.78 -9.24
C LEU A 210 -5.13 24.13 -7.76
N PHE A 211 -4.14 23.55 -7.08
CA PHE A 211 -4.09 23.62 -5.62
C PHE A 211 -4.06 25.06 -5.07
N HIS A 212 -3.37 25.95 -5.76
CA HIS A 212 -3.16 27.36 -5.38
C HIS A 212 -4.20 28.32 -5.95
N GLU A 213 -5.03 27.90 -6.91
CA GLU A 213 -6.00 28.79 -7.58
C GLU A 213 -7.41 28.71 -6.95
N GLY A 214 -7.61 27.87 -5.95
CA GLY A 214 -8.90 27.72 -5.27
C GLY A 214 -9.87 26.77 -5.99
N GLY A 215 -11.06 26.61 -5.40
CA GLY A 215 -12.04 25.55 -5.69
C GLY A 215 -12.28 24.67 -4.46
N TYR A 216 -13.32 23.85 -4.49
CA TYR A 216 -13.83 23.15 -3.31
C TYR A 216 -13.63 21.64 -3.39
N TRP A 217 -14.28 20.98 -4.35
CA TRP A 217 -14.22 19.52 -4.48
C TRP A 217 -12.88 19.04 -5.02
N ARG A 218 -12.28 18.06 -4.36
CA ARG A 218 -10.99 17.46 -4.74
C ARG A 218 -11.12 15.95 -4.92
N GLU A 219 -10.00 15.26 -4.67
CA GLU A 219 -9.81 13.84 -4.86
C GLU A 219 -10.86 12.99 -4.16
N LEU A 220 -11.11 11.86 -4.78
CA LEU A 220 -11.91 10.77 -4.24
C LEU A 220 -10.97 9.57 -4.08
N ILE A 221 -10.84 9.05 -2.86
CA ILE A 221 -10.19 7.77 -2.62
C ILE A 221 -11.28 6.73 -2.43
N VAL A 222 -11.20 5.64 -3.18
CA VAL A 222 -12.05 4.46 -3.01
C VAL A 222 -11.19 3.30 -2.58
N ARG A 223 -11.60 2.64 -1.49
CA ARG A 223 -11.02 1.39 -1.02
C ARG A 223 -12.08 0.28 -1.02
N THR A 224 -11.66 -0.93 -1.34
CA THR A 224 -12.47 -2.14 -1.19
C THR A 224 -11.70 -3.22 -0.43
N ASN A 225 -12.40 -4.17 0.19
CA ASN A 225 -11.79 -5.41 0.67
C ASN A 225 -12.24 -6.59 -0.21
N SER A 226 -11.68 -7.78 0.04
CA SER A 226 -12.05 -9.03 -0.65
C SER A 226 -13.54 -9.40 -0.52
N ARG A 227 -14.23 -8.89 0.50
CA ARG A 227 -15.66 -9.12 0.77
C ARG A 227 -16.59 -8.14 0.05
N GLY A 228 -16.05 -7.15 -0.68
CA GLY A 228 -16.82 -6.14 -1.40
C GLY A 228 -17.26 -4.93 -0.56
N HIS A 229 -16.89 -4.86 0.72
CA HIS A 229 -17.11 -3.65 1.52
C HIS A 229 -16.32 -2.49 0.92
N THR A 230 -16.97 -1.34 0.79
CA THR A 230 -16.45 -0.19 0.04
C THR A 230 -16.39 1.05 0.93
N MET A 231 -15.22 1.69 0.99
CA MET A 231 -14.99 2.95 1.67
C MET A 231 -14.69 4.03 0.64
N ALA A 232 -15.45 5.12 0.68
CA ALA A 232 -15.16 6.33 -0.09
C ALA A 232 -14.67 7.43 0.84
N ILE A 233 -13.63 8.16 0.43
CA ILE A 233 -13.08 9.31 1.14
C ILE A 233 -13.06 10.47 0.15
N ILE A 234 -13.79 11.54 0.46
CA ILE A 234 -13.86 12.73 -0.37
C ILE A 234 -13.08 13.85 0.29
N THR A 235 -12.12 14.40 -0.45
CA THR A 235 -11.33 15.54 0.00
C THR A 235 -11.97 16.83 -0.48
N PHE A 236 -12.06 17.81 0.41
CA PHE A 236 -12.70 19.09 0.19
C PHE A 236 -11.79 20.22 0.70
N HIS A 237 -11.66 21.28 -0.07
CA HIS A 237 -10.94 22.48 0.36
C HIS A 237 -11.93 23.49 0.95
N PRO A 238 -11.87 23.78 2.26
CA PRO A 238 -12.88 24.60 2.92
C PRO A 238 -12.89 26.06 2.43
N GLN A 239 -11.75 26.56 1.92
CA GLN A 239 -11.55 27.99 1.60
C GLN A 239 -11.98 28.86 2.80
N GLU A 240 -12.88 29.81 2.58
CA GLU A 240 -13.41 30.74 3.58
C GLU A 240 -14.83 30.37 4.03
N LEU A 241 -15.31 29.15 3.73
CA LEU A 241 -16.67 28.73 4.13
C LEU A 241 -16.79 28.65 5.64
N ARG A 242 -17.94 29.11 6.14
CA ARG A 242 -18.32 28.95 7.54
C ARG A 242 -18.71 27.50 7.82
N GLN A 243 -18.65 27.10 9.09
CA GLN A 243 -18.96 25.73 9.51
C GLN A 243 -20.38 25.29 9.14
N GLU A 244 -21.35 26.20 9.12
CA GLU A 244 -22.72 25.96 8.67
C GLU A 244 -22.76 25.60 7.18
N GLU A 245 -22.05 26.34 6.34
CA GLU A 245 -21.98 26.11 4.89
C GLU A 245 -21.25 24.81 4.56
N LEU A 246 -20.18 24.49 5.30
CA LEU A 246 -19.48 23.20 5.21
C LEU A 246 -20.39 22.03 5.61
N SER A 247 -21.19 22.20 6.66
CA SER A 247 -22.14 21.18 7.12
C SER A 247 -23.20 20.89 6.05
N VAL A 248 -23.66 21.91 5.32
CA VAL A 248 -24.55 21.72 4.16
C VAL A 248 -23.89 20.87 3.08
N GLN A 249 -22.60 21.09 2.77
CA GLN A 249 -21.89 20.28 1.77
C GLN A 249 -21.70 18.83 2.23
N LYS A 250 -21.33 18.61 3.50
CA LYS A 250 -21.21 17.26 4.08
C LYS A 250 -22.52 16.49 4.02
N GLU A 251 -23.62 17.15 4.38
CA GLU A 251 -24.95 16.53 4.35
C GLU A 251 -25.43 16.27 2.92
N ALA A 252 -25.11 17.14 1.96
CA ALA A 252 -25.42 16.92 0.55
C ALA A 252 -24.72 15.67 0.00
N VAL A 253 -23.42 15.51 0.26
CA VAL A 253 -22.64 14.31 -0.12
C VAL A 253 -23.22 13.06 0.55
N LYS A 254 -23.47 13.14 1.86
CA LYS A 254 -24.04 12.03 2.63
C LYS A 254 -25.38 11.58 2.05
N LYS A 255 -26.33 12.51 1.83
CA LYS A 255 -27.63 12.20 1.23
C LYS A 255 -27.49 11.62 -0.16
N PHE A 256 -26.60 12.16 -0.99
CA PHE A 256 -26.40 11.67 -2.36
C PHE A 256 -26.00 10.19 -2.39
N PHE A 257 -25.05 9.78 -1.54
CA PHE A 257 -24.53 8.41 -1.50
C PHE A 257 -25.32 7.43 -0.63
N THR A 258 -26.22 7.91 0.23
CA THR A 258 -27.03 7.03 1.11
C THR A 258 -28.46 6.86 0.63
N SER A 259 -29.10 7.91 0.12
CA SER A 259 -30.50 7.89 -0.31
C SER A 259 -30.73 8.45 -1.72
N GLY A 260 -29.71 9.09 -2.31
CA GLY A 260 -29.78 9.68 -3.64
C GLY A 260 -29.32 8.72 -4.75
N PRO A 261 -29.01 9.25 -5.95
CA PRO A 261 -28.56 8.44 -7.07
C PRO A 261 -27.31 7.60 -6.76
N GLY A 262 -26.42 8.09 -5.89
CA GLY A 262 -25.21 7.40 -5.47
C GLY A 262 -25.45 6.21 -4.53
N ALA A 263 -26.68 5.98 -4.03
CA ALA A 263 -26.99 4.87 -3.14
C ALA A 263 -26.69 3.49 -3.77
N VAL A 264 -26.72 3.38 -5.11
CA VAL A 264 -26.34 2.15 -5.82
C VAL A 264 -24.86 1.77 -5.62
N CYS A 265 -24.02 2.73 -5.18
CA CYS A 265 -22.64 2.46 -4.82
C CYS A 265 -22.51 1.65 -3.52
N ASP A 266 -23.58 1.49 -2.72
CA ASP A 266 -23.62 0.64 -1.53
C ASP A 266 -22.35 0.77 -0.67
N LEU A 267 -22.09 2.01 -0.22
CA LEU A 267 -20.88 2.31 0.54
C LEU A 267 -21.00 1.79 1.96
N THR A 268 -20.01 1.02 2.40
CA THR A 268 -19.86 0.61 3.81
C THR A 268 -19.38 1.76 4.68
N SER A 269 -18.58 2.67 4.11
CA SER A 269 -18.02 3.82 4.80
C SER A 269 -17.96 5.03 3.87
N LEU A 270 -18.36 6.19 4.37
CA LEU A 270 -18.22 7.46 3.68
C LEU A 270 -17.52 8.48 4.58
N TYR A 271 -16.36 8.93 4.12
CA TYR A 271 -15.50 9.87 4.81
C TYR A 271 -15.40 11.19 4.06
N PHE A 272 -15.20 12.25 4.84
CA PHE A 272 -14.94 13.60 4.36
C PHE A 272 -13.66 14.13 5.00
N GLN A 273 -12.79 14.71 4.18
CA GLN A 273 -11.53 15.28 4.64
C GLN A 273 -11.43 16.74 4.22
N GLU A 274 -11.30 17.65 5.20
CA GLU A 274 -11.11 19.08 4.96
C GLU A 274 -9.62 19.39 4.87
N SER A 275 -9.10 19.69 3.68
CA SER A 275 -7.67 19.96 3.50
C SER A 275 -7.39 21.22 2.68
N THR A 276 -6.57 22.09 3.27
CA THR A 276 -5.96 23.26 2.63
C THR A 276 -4.54 22.98 2.10
N MET A 277 -4.04 21.74 2.18
CA MET A 277 -2.69 21.37 1.73
C MET A 277 -2.69 20.22 0.70
N VAL A 278 -1.71 20.22 -0.21
CA VAL A 278 -1.53 19.14 -1.23
C VAL A 278 -1.28 17.80 -0.54
N ARG A 279 -0.59 17.85 0.60
CA ARG A 279 -0.32 16.71 1.47
C ARG A 279 -0.48 17.20 2.91
N CYS A 280 -1.18 16.43 3.71
CA CYS A 280 -1.37 16.67 5.13
C CYS A 280 -1.32 15.33 5.86
N SER A 281 -0.86 15.34 7.11
CA SER A 281 -1.07 14.20 8.00
C SER A 281 -2.51 14.17 8.51
N HIS A 282 -2.96 13.02 9.00
CA HIS A 282 -4.24 12.91 9.70
C HIS A 282 -4.40 13.95 10.84
N GLN A 283 -3.31 14.30 11.53
CA GLN A 283 -3.33 15.30 12.61
C GLN A 283 -3.62 16.72 12.11
N GLN A 284 -3.21 17.04 10.88
CA GLN A 284 -3.45 18.35 10.26
C GLN A 284 -4.82 18.44 9.60
N SER A 285 -5.34 17.31 9.09
CA SER A 285 -6.61 17.23 8.40
C SER A 285 -7.27 15.87 8.71
N PRO A 286 -8.11 15.81 9.76
CA PRO A 286 -8.70 14.55 10.20
C PRO A 286 -9.77 14.06 9.21
N TYR A 287 -9.84 12.73 9.05
CA TYR A 287 -10.92 12.08 8.30
C TYR A 287 -12.18 12.05 9.16
N GLN A 288 -13.26 12.65 8.66
CA GLN A 288 -14.55 12.73 9.35
C GLN A 288 -15.49 11.68 8.77
N LEU A 289 -15.96 10.76 9.60
CA LEU A 289 -16.92 9.75 9.19
C LEU A 289 -18.31 10.39 9.05
N LEU A 290 -18.86 10.39 7.84
CA LEU A 290 -20.22 10.90 7.56
C LEU A 290 -21.27 9.81 7.67
N PHE A 291 -20.92 8.57 7.31
CA PHE A 291 -21.83 7.43 7.29
C PHE A 291 -21.08 6.09 7.34
N GLY A 292 -21.68 5.10 8.01
CA GLY A 292 -21.25 3.72 7.97
C GLY A 292 -20.17 3.36 8.99
N GLU A 293 -19.35 2.37 8.66
CA GLU A 293 -18.33 1.83 9.56
C GLU A 293 -17.01 2.62 9.50
N PRO A 294 -16.28 2.77 10.61
CA PRO A 294 -15.04 3.55 10.61
C PRO A 294 -13.82 2.84 9.96
N HIS A 295 -13.91 1.52 9.77
CA HIS A 295 -12.78 0.73 9.28
C HIS A 295 -13.26 -0.32 8.27
N LEU A 296 -12.40 -0.63 7.31
CA LEU A 296 -12.51 -1.88 6.56
C LEU A 296 -11.75 -2.98 7.30
N TYR A 297 -12.16 -4.23 7.05
CA TYR A 297 -11.46 -5.41 7.54
C TYR A 297 -11.11 -6.30 6.37
N GLU A 298 -9.85 -6.71 6.26
CA GLU A 298 -9.38 -7.61 5.21
C GLU A 298 -8.91 -8.93 5.82
N ASP A 299 -9.26 -10.04 5.19
CA ASP A 299 -8.77 -11.35 5.55
C ASP A 299 -7.54 -11.67 4.70
N LEU A 300 -6.37 -11.83 5.32
CA LEU A 300 -5.10 -12.07 4.62
C LEU A 300 -4.19 -12.96 5.46
N LEU A 301 -3.68 -14.05 4.87
CA LEU A 301 -2.86 -15.04 5.56
C LEU A 301 -3.49 -15.59 6.85
N GLY A 302 -4.83 -15.73 6.86
CA GLY A 302 -5.58 -16.19 8.03
C GLY A 302 -5.73 -15.15 9.15
N LEU A 303 -5.24 -13.92 8.94
CA LEU A 303 -5.40 -12.80 9.86
C LEU A 303 -6.54 -11.89 9.40
N LYS A 304 -7.33 -11.39 10.36
CA LYS A 304 -8.28 -10.31 10.11
C LYS A 304 -7.63 -8.97 10.41
N ILE A 305 -7.32 -8.21 9.36
CA ILE A 305 -6.57 -6.95 9.42
C ILE A 305 -7.53 -5.77 9.41
N ARG A 306 -7.37 -4.84 10.35
CA ARG A 306 -8.11 -3.56 10.34
C ARG A 306 -7.42 -2.54 9.45
N ILE A 307 -8.20 -1.83 8.65
CA ILE A 307 -7.72 -0.82 7.70
C ILE A 307 -8.45 0.50 7.97
N SER A 308 -7.75 1.46 8.58
CA SER A 308 -8.18 2.84 8.73
C SER A 308 -8.11 3.64 7.40
N PRO A 309 -8.83 4.77 7.27
CA PRO A 309 -8.81 5.60 6.06
C PRO A 309 -7.40 6.11 5.67
N ASP A 310 -6.57 6.45 6.65
CA ASP A 310 -5.20 6.93 6.43
C ASP A 310 -4.16 5.81 6.28
N ALA A 311 -4.49 4.59 6.72
CA ALA A 311 -3.52 3.52 6.84
C ALA A 311 -2.99 3.08 5.46
N PHE A 312 -1.68 2.86 5.37
CA PHE A 312 -1.12 2.17 4.22
C PHE A 312 -1.52 0.70 4.25
N PHE A 313 -1.95 0.18 3.11
CA PHE A 313 -2.20 -1.24 2.90
C PHE A 313 -1.77 -1.59 1.48
N GLN A 314 -1.27 -2.81 1.26
CA GLN A 314 -0.80 -3.23 -0.05
C GLN A 314 -1.96 -3.20 -1.05
N ILE A 315 -1.75 -2.51 -2.17
CA ILE A 315 -2.84 -2.23 -3.12
C ILE A 315 -3.36 -3.49 -3.80
N ASN A 316 -2.53 -4.54 -3.91
CA ASN A 316 -2.90 -5.84 -4.47
C ASN A 316 -2.88 -6.88 -3.35
N THR A 317 -4.03 -7.21 -2.77
CA THR A 317 -4.14 -8.16 -1.64
C THR A 317 -3.56 -9.53 -2.00
N ALA A 318 -3.90 -10.08 -3.18
CA ALA A 318 -3.40 -11.38 -3.61
C ALA A 318 -1.89 -11.40 -3.87
N GLY A 319 -1.35 -10.31 -4.43
CA GLY A 319 0.09 -10.14 -4.58
C GLY A 319 0.82 -9.95 -3.25
N ALA A 320 0.18 -9.28 -2.29
CA ALA A 320 0.71 -9.09 -0.94
C ALA A 320 0.82 -10.41 -0.19
N GLU A 321 -0.15 -11.32 -0.34
CA GLU A 321 -0.11 -12.65 0.24
C GLU A 321 1.13 -13.44 -0.22
N VAL A 322 1.41 -13.41 -1.53
CA VAL A 322 2.59 -14.04 -2.12
C VAL A 322 3.87 -13.39 -1.61
N LEU A 323 3.91 -12.05 -1.56
CA LEU A 323 5.04 -11.30 -1.02
C LEU A 323 5.35 -11.72 0.42
N TYR A 324 4.36 -11.71 1.30
CA TYR A 324 4.53 -12.00 2.73
C TYR A 324 4.90 -13.46 2.98
N ARG A 325 4.32 -14.40 2.22
CA ARG A 325 4.75 -15.81 2.24
C ARG A 325 6.23 -15.94 1.86
N THR A 326 6.64 -15.28 0.78
CA THR A 326 8.04 -15.29 0.31
C THR A 326 8.98 -14.68 1.36
N VAL A 327 8.57 -13.60 2.04
CA VAL A 327 9.34 -13.02 3.15
C VAL A 327 9.52 -14.04 4.28
N GLY A 328 8.45 -14.74 4.67
CA GLY A 328 8.54 -15.79 5.70
C GLY A 328 9.53 -16.89 5.32
N GLU A 329 9.43 -17.42 4.10
CA GLU A 329 10.31 -18.47 3.57
C GLU A 329 11.79 -18.05 3.52
N LEU A 330 12.08 -16.81 3.12
CA LEU A 330 13.44 -16.29 3.00
C LEU A 330 14.05 -15.81 4.33
N SER A 331 13.21 -15.41 5.29
CA SER A 331 13.67 -14.79 6.53
C SER A 331 14.33 -15.76 7.52
N GLY A 332 14.04 -17.06 7.42
CA GLY A 332 14.54 -18.06 8.37
C GLY A 332 14.06 -17.86 9.82
N VAL A 333 13.00 -17.06 10.02
CA VAL A 333 12.40 -16.80 11.34
C VAL A 333 11.99 -18.12 11.99
N ASN A 334 12.41 -18.28 13.25
CA ASN A 334 12.09 -19.43 14.08
C ASN A 334 11.84 -19.00 15.52
N SER A 335 11.47 -19.95 16.38
CA SER A 335 10.99 -19.67 17.74
C SER A 335 12.00 -18.98 18.65
N ASN A 336 13.27 -18.84 18.22
CA ASN A 336 14.32 -18.12 18.93
C ASN A 336 14.59 -16.72 18.34
N THR A 337 13.87 -16.31 17.30
CA THR A 337 14.09 -15.04 16.59
C THR A 337 13.23 -13.91 17.16
N ILE A 338 13.87 -12.79 17.51
CA ILE A 338 13.18 -11.51 17.69
C ILE A 338 13.12 -10.83 16.32
N LEU A 339 11.92 -10.68 15.77
CA LEU A 339 11.70 -10.04 14.48
C LEU A 339 11.51 -8.53 14.64
N LEU A 340 12.33 -7.74 13.96
CA LEU A 340 12.17 -6.29 13.90
C LEU A 340 11.50 -5.90 12.57
N ASP A 341 10.27 -5.39 12.64
CA ASP A 341 9.48 -4.92 11.50
C ASP A 341 9.52 -3.38 11.44
N ILE A 342 10.42 -2.84 10.63
CA ILE A 342 10.64 -1.38 10.50
C ILE A 342 9.76 -0.83 9.37
N CYS A 343 9.07 0.29 9.64
CA CYS A 343 8.03 0.84 8.77
C CYS A 343 6.88 -0.16 8.58
N CYS A 344 6.44 -0.74 9.69
CA CYS A 344 5.54 -1.90 9.68
C CYS A 344 4.12 -1.59 9.19
N GLY A 345 3.74 -0.30 9.06
CA GLY A 345 2.38 0.09 8.67
C GLY A 345 1.35 -0.48 9.65
N THR A 346 0.37 -1.22 9.14
CA THR A 346 -0.63 -1.93 9.96
C THR A 346 -0.11 -3.25 10.57
N GLY A 347 1.20 -3.49 10.53
CA GLY A 347 1.87 -4.62 11.20
C GLY A 347 1.77 -5.96 10.47
N VAL A 348 1.26 -6.00 9.25
CA VAL A 348 0.87 -7.26 8.58
C VAL A 348 2.03 -8.23 8.40
N ILE A 349 3.22 -7.74 8.04
CA ILE A 349 4.41 -8.59 7.85
C ILE A 349 4.77 -9.25 9.17
N GLY A 350 5.04 -8.45 10.21
CA GLY A 350 5.37 -8.94 11.53
C GLY A 350 4.31 -9.88 12.11
N LEU A 351 3.02 -9.52 12.01
CA LEU A 351 1.91 -10.33 12.50
C LEU A 351 1.79 -11.68 11.77
N SER A 352 2.03 -11.70 10.45
CA SER A 352 2.00 -12.95 9.67
C SER A 352 3.10 -13.95 10.07
N LEU A 353 4.20 -13.44 10.64
CA LEU A 353 5.34 -14.24 11.10
C LEU A 353 5.35 -14.46 12.62
N ALA A 354 4.42 -13.84 13.36
CA ALA A 354 4.44 -13.82 14.82
C ALA A 354 4.37 -15.22 15.44
N GLN A 355 3.62 -16.16 14.85
CA GLN A 355 3.54 -17.55 15.32
C GLN A 355 4.87 -18.31 15.23
N TYR A 356 5.80 -17.85 14.40
CA TYR A 356 7.10 -18.48 14.19
C TYR A 356 8.20 -17.77 14.96
N ALA A 357 8.00 -16.53 15.40
CA ALA A 357 9.01 -15.73 16.11
C ALA A 357 8.85 -15.83 17.64
N SER A 358 9.92 -15.59 18.40
CA SER A 358 9.81 -15.43 19.86
C SER A 358 9.07 -14.14 20.20
N GLN A 359 9.41 -13.04 19.52
CA GLN A 359 8.82 -11.72 19.69
C GLN A 359 8.86 -10.96 18.36
N VAL A 360 7.87 -10.10 18.12
CA VAL A 360 7.86 -9.15 17.01
C VAL A 360 7.84 -7.73 17.56
N LEU A 361 8.75 -6.88 17.06
CA LEU A 361 8.85 -5.47 17.39
C LEU A 361 8.58 -4.65 16.13
N GLY A 362 7.44 -3.97 16.07
CA GLY A 362 7.05 -3.11 14.97
C GLY A 362 7.33 -1.64 15.25
N ILE A 363 7.89 -0.92 14.27
CA ILE A 363 8.07 0.53 14.35
C ILE A 363 7.42 1.19 13.14
N GLU A 364 6.52 2.15 13.37
CA GLU A 364 5.82 2.86 12.30
C GLU A 364 5.71 4.36 12.64
N LEU A 365 5.80 5.21 11.64
CA LEU A 365 5.73 6.67 11.81
C LEU A 365 4.30 7.15 12.05
N VAL A 366 3.31 6.50 11.42
CA VAL A 366 1.89 6.89 11.48
C VAL A 366 1.19 6.20 12.65
N GLU A 367 0.83 6.99 13.67
CA GLU A 367 0.14 6.49 14.88
C GLU A 367 -1.12 5.68 14.57
N GLN A 368 -1.94 6.11 13.61
CA GLN A 368 -3.17 5.39 13.25
C GLN A 368 -2.87 3.98 12.74
N ALA A 369 -1.77 3.79 11.99
CA ALA A 369 -1.36 2.49 11.50
C ALA A 369 -0.84 1.60 12.65
N VAL A 370 -0.15 2.18 13.64
CA VAL A 370 0.23 1.49 14.89
C VAL A 370 -1.00 1.04 15.68
N GLN A 371 -2.04 1.88 15.78
CA GLN A 371 -3.30 1.50 16.42
C GLN A 371 -3.99 0.35 15.69
N ASP A 372 -3.98 0.37 14.34
CA ASP A 372 -4.47 -0.73 13.52
C ASP A 372 -3.68 -2.02 13.75
N ALA A 373 -2.36 -1.93 13.87
CA ALA A 373 -1.50 -3.08 14.18
C ALA A 373 -1.82 -3.67 15.56
N ARG A 374 -1.93 -2.83 16.59
CA ARG A 374 -2.30 -3.26 17.96
C ARG A 374 -3.68 -3.92 18.00
N TRP A 375 -4.67 -3.32 17.33
CA TRP A 375 -6.01 -3.90 17.24
C TRP A 375 -5.97 -5.24 16.50
N THR A 376 -5.25 -5.31 15.39
CA THR A 376 -5.13 -6.54 14.59
C THR A 376 -4.47 -7.64 15.41
N ALA A 377 -3.41 -7.34 16.16
CA ALA A 377 -2.77 -8.30 17.06
C ALA A 377 -3.77 -8.84 18.10
N ALA A 378 -4.44 -7.94 18.81
CA ALA A 378 -5.41 -8.30 19.85
C ALA A 378 -6.58 -9.12 19.28
N PHE A 379 -7.14 -8.72 18.13
CA PHE A 379 -8.26 -9.42 17.50
C PHE A 379 -7.89 -10.84 17.09
N ASN A 380 -6.67 -11.05 16.60
CA ASN A 380 -6.19 -12.36 16.18
C ASN A 380 -5.55 -13.17 17.33
N GLY A 381 -5.60 -12.68 18.57
CA GLY A 381 -5.04 -13.36 19.74
C GLY A 381 -3.50 -13.44 19.76
N ILE A 382 -2.83 -12.55 19.04
CA ILE A 382 -1.36 -12.51 18.95
C ILE A 382 -0.82 -11.64 20.09
N THR A 383 -0.12 -12.25 21.04
CA THR A 383 0.36 -11.59 22.26
C THR A 383 1.86 -11.32 22.30
N ASN A 384 2.63 -11.85 21.35
CA ASN A 384 4.08 -11.68 21.28
C ASN A 384 4.53 -10.53 20.35
N CYS A 385 3.66 -9.55 20.11
CA CYS A 385 3.93 -8.38 19.28
C CYS A 385 3.89 -7.09 20.09
N GLU A 386 4.86 -6.21 19.86
CA GLU A 386 4.89 -4.84 20.39
C GLU A 386 5.01 -3.84 19.25
N PHE A 387 4.24 -2.75 19.28
CA PHE A 387 4.24 -1.74 18.22
C PHE A 387 4.49 -0.34 18.78
N HIS A 388 5.45 0.36 18.18
CA HIS A 388 5.91 1.68 18.57
C HIS A 388 5.68 2.70 17.47
N SER A 389 5.26 3.89 17.87
CA SER A 389 4.99 5.01 16.98
C SER A 389 6.13 6.02 17.00
N GLY A 390 6.69 6.33 15.83
CA GLY A 390 7.72 7.35 15.65
C GLY A 390 8.79 6.97 14.63
N ARG A 391 9.88 7.74 14.62
CA ARG A 391 10.98 7.54 13.67
C ARG A 391 11.79 6.29 14.00
N ALA A 392 12.00 5.43 13.02
CA ALA A 392 12.79 4.20 13.12
C ALA A 392 14.16 4.43 13.78
N GLU A 393 14.97 5.36 13.27
CA GLU A 393 16.29 5.67 13.83
C GLU A 393 16.29 6.17 15.29
N LYS A 394 15.17 6.67 15.83
CA LYS A 394 15.09 7.05 17.25
C LYS A 394 14.68 5.88 18.13
N ILE A 395 13.62 5.18 17.73
CA ILE A 395 13.02 4.10 18.51
C ILE A 395 13.95 2.88 18.54
N LEU A 396 14.56 2.55 17.41
CA LEU A 396 15.48 1.41 17.31
C LEU A 396 16.64 1.53 18.30
N SER A 397 17.24 2.71 18.43
CA SER A 397 18.32 2.96 19.40
C SER A 397 17.88 2.83 20.85
N GLN A 398 16.61 3.12 21.16
CA GLN A 398 16.06 2.95 22.51
C GLN A 398 15.79 1.48 22.82
N LEU A 399 15.20 0.75 21.85
CA LEU A 399 14.90 -0.67 21.98
C LEU A 399 16.15 -1.52 22.18
N LEU A 400 17.21 -1.28 21.38
CA LEU A 400 18.47 -2.02 21.50
C LEU A 400 19.10 -1.85 22.88
N LYS A 401 19.18 -0.61 23.40
CA LYS A 401 19.70 -0.35 24.76
C LYS A 401 18.91 -1.08 25.84
N SER A 402 17.58 -1.02 25.78
CA SER A 402 16.72 -1.69 26.77
C SER A 402 16.86 -3.22 26.80
N LYS A 403 17.38 -3.83 25.73
CA LYS A 403 17.59 -5.27 25.60
C LYS A 403 19.03 -5.71 25.93
N GLU A 404 19.96 -4.76 26.06
CA GLU A 404 21.31 -5.03 26.55
C GLU A 404 21.36 -5.01 28.09
N ASP A 405 20.45 -4.27 28.73
CA ASP A 405 20.40 -4.06 30.18
C ASP A 405 19.55 -5.10 30.95
N GLY A 406 18.96 -6.10 30.28
CA GLY A 406 18.09 -7.13 30.90
C GLY A 406 18.24 -8.48 30.22
#